data_AF-A0A8J8EU13-F1
#
_entry.id   AF-A0A8J8EU13-F1
#
_cell.length_a   1.000
_cell.length_b   1.000
_cell.length_c   1.000
_cell.angle_alpha   90.00
_cell.angle_beta   90.00
_cell.angle_gamma   90.00
#
_symmetry.space_group_name_H-M   'P 1'
#
loop_
_entity.id
_entity.type
_entity.pdbx_description
1 polymer ?
#
loop_
_entity_poly.entity_id
_entity_poly.type
_entity_poly.pdbx_seq_one_letter_code
_entity_poly.pdbx_strand_id
1 'polypeptide(L)'
;MAETKEKILYGVDTTFEAVAKKATPKFKTTPGRLLFAGFMAGAFIAFGFLLAVVASAGYSPKLFPDTGNISTFKILLGAVFPVGLIAVILAGADLWTGNVQFLSSAKAKGYADFKCVLYNWFGSYGGNFIGSIFLALLAVPLTGLFGHVGDPNTFGQVTVGIATGKVSKDILALFFLGIGCNWLVNVAIWQSARVQDGAGKILAIWFPIFAFVAIGFEHAIANMWAIPTGILLSDYAITWTQFFHNVIPVTFGNAVGGFLFVAFYYWYLSHPELTTDRMIKEIIDFFVVFMAFWAVATLIPAGIGIALDKALGKGAMYLVPLVLSAYYIVGAFVLYKKAKLA
;
A
#
# COMPACT_ATOMS: atom_id res chain seq x y z
N MET A 1 28.16 -4.04 -41.29
CA MET A 1 28.18 -4.77 -40.01
C MET A 1 26.73 -4.86 -39.56
N ALA A 2 26.18 -6.07 -39.38
CA ALA A 2 24.85 -6.20 -38.79
C ALA A 2 24.94 -5.69 -37.35
N GLU A 3 24.19 -4.64 -37.00
CA GLU A 3 24.06 -4.21 -35.61
C GLU A 3 23.59 -5.41 -34.79
N THR A 4 24.47 -5.93 -33.95
CA THR A 4 24.12 -6.94 -32.96
C THR A 4 23.12 -6.29 -32.01
N LYS A 5 21.82 -6.51 -32.23
CA LYS A 5 20.77 -6.08 -31.31
C LYS A 5 21.16 -6.51 -29.90
N GLU A 6 21.20 -5.56 -28.98
CA GLU A 6 21.52 -5.82 -27.59
C GLU A 6 20.57 -6.90 -27.04
N LYS A 7 21.13 -7.87 -26.30
CA LYS A 7 20.37 -9.01 -25.78
C LYS A 7 19.60 -8.58 -24.53
N ILE A 8 18.37 -9.11 -24.40
CA ILE A 8 17.57 -8.92 -23.19
C ILE A 8 18.28 -9.58 -22.00
N LEU A 9 18.48 -8.81 -20.93
CA LEU A 9 19.14 -9.28 -19.71
C LEU A 9 18.18 -10.12 -18.85
N TYR A 10 18.69 -11.22 -18.30
CA TYR A 10 18.01 -12.09 -17.32
C TYR A 10 16.65 -12.68 -17.74
N GLY A 11 16.29 -12.60 -19.03
CA GLY A 11 15.00 -13.07 -19.56
C GLY A 11 13.80 -12.40 -18.86
N VAL A 12 13.88 -11.07 -18.66
CA VAL A 12 12.85 -10.30 -17.94
C VAL A 12 11.65 -9.95 -18.80
N ASP A 13 11.77 -10.02 -20.13
CA ASP A 13 10.74 -9.72 -21.12
C ASP A 13 9.47 -10.56 -20.95
N THR A 14 9.62 -11.88 -20.83
CA THR A 14 8.49 -12.80 -20.63
C THR A 14 7.75 -12.51 -19.32
N THR A 15 8.50 -12.19 -18.26
CA THR A 15 7.92 -11.82 -16.96
C THR A 15 7.22 -10.47 -17.03
N PHE A 16 7.85 -9.48 -17.68
CA PHE A 16 7.29 -8.15 -17.83
C PHE A 16 5.96 -8.18 -18.59
N GLU A 17 5.93 -8.92 -19.69
CA GLU A 17 4.72 -9.14 -20.49
C GLU A 17 3.60 -9.81 -19.67
N ALA A 18 3.93 -10.84 -18.87
CA ALA A 18 2.97 -11.51 -18.01
C ALA A 18 2.41 -10.57 -16.92
N VAL A 19 3.27 -9.78 -16.28
CA VAL A 19 2.88 -8.74 -15.31
C VAL A 19 1.95 -7.71 -15.94
N ALA A 20 2.33 -7.16 -17.10
CA ALA A 20 1.52 -6.18 -17.84
C ALA A 20 0.14 -6.74 -18.21
N LYS A 21 0.07 -7.97 -18.73
CA LYS A 21 -1.20 -8.62 -19.08
C LYS A 21 -2.09 -8.87 -17.87
N LYS A 22 -1.51 -9.25 -16.73
CA LYS A 22 -2.23 -9.51 -15.46
C LYS A 22 -2.98 -8.27 -14.94
N ALA A 23 -2.60 -7.07 -15.37
CA ALA A 23 -3.31 -5.84 -15.04
C ALA A 23 -4.66 -5.69 -15.76
N THR A 24 -4.82 -6.28 -16.94
CA THR A 24 -6.01 -6.11 -17.81
C THR A 24 -7.35 -6.29 -17.09
N PRO A 25 -7.60 -7.39 -16.37
CA PRO A 25 -8.86 -7.56 -15.65
C PRO A 25 -9.06 -6.51 -14.54
N LYS A 26 -7.98 -5.96 -13.96
CA LYS A 26 -8.04 -5.03 -12.81
C LYS A 26 -8.64 -3.67 -13.16
N PHE A 27 -8.47 -3.19 -14.39
CA PHE A 27 -9.06 -1.92 -14.86
C PHE A 27 -10.30 -2.09 -15.75
N LYS A 28 -10.61 -3.32 -16.20
CA LYS A 28 -11.85 -3.62 -16.95
C LYS A 28 -13.02 -4.03 -16.04
N THR A 29 -12.74 -4.44 -14.81
CA THR A 29 -13.78 -4.87 -13.86
C THR A 29 -14.68 -3.72 -13.41
N THR A 30 -15.89 -4.05 -12.93
CA THR A 30 -16.85 -3.06 -12.42
C THR A 30 -16.38 -2.44 -11.10
N PRO A 31 -16.82 -1.22 -10.76
CA PRO A 31 -16.39 -0.53 -9.54
C PRO A 31 -16.62 -1.34 -8.27
N GLY A 32 -17.79 -1.98 -8.13
CA GLY A 32 -18.09 -2.80 -6.97
C GLY A 32 -17.13 -3.98 -6.80
N ARG A 33 -16.77 -4.66 -7.89
CA ARG A 33 -15.79 -5.76 -7.85
C ARG A 33 -14.39 -5.26 -7.52
N LEU A 34 -13.97 -4.12 -8.09
CA LEU A 34 -12.68 -3.51 -7.79
C LEU A 34 -12.58 -3.08 -6.32
N LEU A 35 -13.60 -2.37 -5.83
CA LEU A 35 -13.66 -1.91 -4.44
C LEU A 35 -13.67 -3.08 -3.46
N PHE A 36 -14.40 -4.16 -3.74
CA PHE A 36 -14.43 -5.34 -2.88
C PHE A 36 -13.10 -6.13 -2.91
N ALA A 37 -12.47 -6.25 -4.08
CA ALA A 37 -11.12 -6.81 -4.16
C ALA A 37 -10.09 -5.93 -3.43
N GLY A 38 -10.25 -4.61 -3.48
CA GLY A 38 -9.47 -3.65 -2.70
C GLY A 38 -9.70 -3.78 -1.20
N PHE A 39 -10.96 -3.93 -0.78
CA PHE A 39 -11.35 -4.19 0.61
C PHE A 39 -10.63 -5.42 1.15
N MET A 40 -10.67 -6.53 0.42
CA MET A 40 -9.98 -7.77 0.82
C MET A 40 -8.47 -7.55 0.94
N ALA A 41 -7.85 -6.79 0.03
CA ALA A 41 -6.43 -6.49 0.13
C ALA A 41 -6.07 -5.63 1.35
N GLY A 42 -6.87 -4.59 1.65
CA GLY A 42 -6.68 -3.78 2.86
C GLY A 42 -6.85 -4.60 4.13
N ALA A 43 -7.84 -5.49 4.16
CA ALA A 43 -8.08 -6.43 5.26
C ALA A 43 -6.93 -7.43 5.43
N PHE A 44 -6.41 -8.02 4.35
CA PHE A 44 -5.27 -8.96 4.43
C PHE A 44 -4.00 -8.30 4.97
N ILE A 45 -3.70 -7.07 4.53
CA ILE A 45 -2.57 -6.32 5.09
C ILE A 45 -2.81 -6.02 6.59
N ALA A 46 -4.03 -5.66 6.98
CA ALA A 46 -4.39 -5.44 8.38
C ALA A 46 -4.30 -6.72 9.23
N PHE A 47 -4.72 -7.88 8.71
CA PHE A 47 -4.53 -9.17 9.39
C PHE A 47 -3.06 -9.50 9.62
N GLY A 48 -2.20 -9.24 8.63
CA GLY A 48 -0.75 -9.39 8.80
C GLY A 48 -0.20 -8.48 9.90
N PHE A 49 -0.71 -7.24 10.01
CA PHE A 49 -0.33 -6.32 11.06
C PHE A 49 -0.83 -6.76 12.44
N LEU A 50 -2.09 -7.21 12.55
CA LEU A 50 -2.66 -7.76 13.78
C LEU A 50 -1.79 -8.90 14.32
N LEU A 51 -1.48 -9.88 13.47
CA LEU A 51 -0.60 -11.00 13.83
C LEU A 51 0.80 -10.52 14.25
N ALA A 52 1.37 -9.56 13.51
CA ALA A 52 2.68 -9.00 13.81
C ALA A 52 2.74 -8.34 15.19
N VAL A 53 1.70 -7.59 15.57
CA VAL A 53 1.62 -7.00 16.93
C VAL A 53 1.51 -8.11 17.98
N VAL A 54 0.62 -9.08 17.79
CA VAL A 54 0.45 -10.20 18.74
C VAL A 54 1.77 -10.95 18.94
N ALA A 55 2.50 -11.25 17.86
CA ALA A 55 3.76 -11.98 17.91
C ALA A 55 4.89 -11.20 18.60
N SER A 56 4.92 -9.87 18.46
CA SER A 56 6.03 -9.03 18.93
C SER A 56 5.79 -8.37 20.29
N ALA A 57 4.54 -8.23 20.73
CA ALA A 57 4.18 -7.34 21.83
C ALA A 57 4.96 -7.56 23.13
N GLY A 58 5.19 -8.82 23.51
CA GLY A 58 5.96 -9.18 24.71
C GLY A 58 7.41 -8.69 24.71
N TYR A 59 7.96 -8.32 23.55
CA TYR A 59 9.32 -7.81 23.41
C TYR A 59 9.39 -6.28 23.26
N SER A 60 8.26 -5.57 23.41
CA SER A 60 8.23 -4.11 23.31
C SER A 60 9.11 -3.48 24.41
N PRO A 61 10.22 -2.82 24.07
CA PRO A 61 11.11 -2.21 25.08
C PRO A 61 10.44 -1.03 25.80
N LYS A 62 9.41 -0.42 25.20
CA LYS A 62 8.66 0.66 25.82
C LYS A 62 7.72 0.17 26.92
N LEU A 63 7.13 -1.02 26.76
CA LEU A 63 6.19 -1.58 27.74
C LEU A 63 6.90 -2.47 28.76
N PHE A 64 7.99 -3.11 28.36
CA PHE A 64 8.78 -4.02 29.19
C PHE A 64 10.24 -3.55 29.20
N PRO A 65 10.62 -2.54 30.01
CA PRO A 65 11.98 -1.99 29.99
C PRO A 65 13.06 -3.02 30.39
N ASP A 66 12.73 -3.94 31.28
CA ASP A 66 13.69 -4.91 31.83
C ASP A 66 13.86 -6.17 30.96
N THR A 67 12.85 -6.53 30.15
CA THR A 67 12.82 -7.78 29.38
C THR A 67 12.59 -7.59 27.88
N GLY A 68 12.18 -6.39 27.47
CA GLY A 68 11.95 -6.04 26.07
C GLY A 68 13.25 -5.95 25.28
N ASN A 69 13.18 -6.26 23.99
CA ASN A 69 14.33 -6.24 23.10
C ASN A 69 13.90 -5.72 21.73
N ILE A 70 14.44 -4.56 21.33
CA ILE A 70 14.05 -3.90 20.08
C ILE A 70 14.32 -4.76 18.84
N SER A 71 15.41 -5.53 18.83
CA SER A 71 15.77 -6.39 17.70
C SER A 71 14.82 -7.57 17.59
N THR A 72 14.53 -8.25 18.70
CA THR A 72 13.54 -9.34 18.73
C THR A 72 12.14 -8.84 18.36
N PHE A 73 11.74 -7.68 18.89
CA PHE A 73 10.47 -7.03 18.54
C PHE A 73 10.35 -6.81 17.03
N LYS A 74 11.36 -6.20 16.40
CA LYS A 74 11.37 -5.92 14.96
C LYS A 74 11.41 -7.20 14.11
N ILE A 75 12.20 -8.19 14.51
CA ILE A 75 12.30 -9.47 13.78
C ILE A 75 10.96 -10.21 13.82
N LEU A 76 10.31 -10.31 14.98
CA LEU A 76 9.02 -11.00 15.10
C LEU A 76 7.90 -10.24 14.37
N LEU A 77 7.89 -8.91 14.47
CA LEU A 77 6.96 -8.06 13.72
C LEU A 77 7.09 -8.35 12.22
N GLY A 78 8.32 -8.36 11.70
CA GLY A 78 8.58 -8.61 10.30
C GLY A 78 8.38 -10.05 9.86
N ALA A 79 8.66 -11.05 10.71
CA ALA A 79 8.64 -12.45 10.30
C ALA A 79 7.22 -12.96 9.97
N VAL A 80 6.19 -12.42 10.62
CA VAL A 80 4.80 -12.88 10.46
C VAL A 80 3.94 -11.93 9.61
N PHE A 81 4.33 -10.65 9.46
CA PHE A 81 3.64 -9.69 8.60
C PHE A 81 3.44 -10.15 7.14
N PRO A 82 4.37 -10.91 6.49
CA PRO A 82 4.23 -11.33 5.10
C PRO A 82 2.95 -12.10 4.78
N VAL A 83 2.27 -12.69 5.77
CA VAL A 83 0.98 -13.36 5.59
C VAL A 83 -0.03 -12.48 4.85
N GLY A 84 0.02 -11.15 5.04
CA GLY A 84 -0.85 -10.21 4.34
C GLY A 84 -0.64 -10.20 2.82
N LEU A 85 0.60 -9.99 2.35
CA LEU A 85 0.87 -9.98 0.90
C LEU A 85 0.76 -11.39 0.29
N ILE A 86 1.11 -12.44 1.03
CA ILE A 86 0.89 -13.83 0.60
C ILE A 86 -0.60 -14.05 0.31
N ALA A 87 -1.49 -13.64 1.21
CA ALA A 87 -2.93 -13.73 1.00
C ALA A 87 -3.40 -12.89 -0.20
N VAL A 88 -2.93 -11.65 -0.33
CA VAL A 88 -3.25 -10.78 -1.49
C VAL A 88 -2.92 -11.46 -2.83
N ILE A 89 -1.74 -12.08 -2.93
CA ILE A 89 -1.26 -12.67 -4.18
C ILE A 89 -1.88 -14.04 -4.46
N LEU A 90 -2.00 -14.91 -3.45
CA LEU A 90 -2.46 -16.29 -3.64
C LEU A 90 -3.99 -16.42 -3.58
N ALA A 91 -4.67 -15.70 -2.68
CA ALA A 91 -6.13 -15.72 -2.61
C ALA A 91 -6.78 -14.78 -3.63
N GLY A 92 -6.03 -13.79 -4.11
CA GLY A 92 -6.49 -12.85 -5.12
C GLY A 92 -7.22 -11.64 -4.53
N ALA A 93 -6.49 -10.55 -4.35
CA ALA A 93 -7.03 -9.25 -3.96
C ALA A 93 -6.33 -8.11 -4.72
N ASP A 94 -6.88 -6.90 -4.66
CA ASP A 94 -6.41 -5.77 -5.45
C ASP A 94 -5.71 -4.73 -4.57
N LEU A 95 -4.39 -4.85 -4.44
CA LEU A 95 -3.57 -3.98 -3.59
C LEU A 95 -2.91 -2.86 -4.41
N TRP A 96 -3.14 -1.61 -4.00
CA TRP A 96 -2.67 -0.44 -4.75
C TRP A 96 -1.14 -0.39 -4.90
N THR A 97 -0.39 -0.70 -3.84
CA THR A 97 1.08 -0.65 -3.85
C THR A 97 1.70 -1.60 -4.89
N GLY A 98 1.09 -2.77 -5.09
CA GLY A 98 1.43 -3.69 -6.18
C GLY A 98 0.92 -3.25 -7.55
N ASN A 99 -0.25 -2.59 -7.58
CA ASN A 99 -0.81 -2.04 -8.81
C ASN A 99 0.02 -0.91 -9.40
N VAL A 100 0.87 -0.24 -8.62
CA VAL A 100 1.89 0.67 -9.15
C VAL A 100 2.74 -0.05 -10.21
N GLN A 101 3.19 -1.27 -9.94
CA GLN A 101 3.92 -2.07 -10.93
C GLN A 101 3.00 -2.58 -12.05
N PHE A 102 1.91 -3.28 -11.71
CA PHE A 102 1.05 -3.91 -12.72
C PHE A 102 0.53 -2.91 -13.76
N LEU A 103 0.01 -1.77 -13.32
CA LEU A 103 -0.66 -0.80 -14.21
C LEU A 103 0.35 0.06 -14.96
N SER A 104 1.51 0.36 -14.36
CA SER A 104 2.60 1.04 -15.08
C SER A 104 3.15 0.16 -16.19
N SER A 105 3.37 -1.14 -15.92
CA SER A 105 3.78 -2.10 -16.96
C SER A 105 2.73 -2.24 -18.06
N ALA A 106 1.45 -2.29 -17.70
CA ALA A 106 0.35 -2.37 -18.67
C ALA A 106 0.25 -1.13 -19.55
N LYS A 107 0.43 0.07 -18.98
CA LYS A 107 0.47 1.33 -19.74
C LYS A 107 1.67 1.37 -20.68
N ALA A 108 2.86 0.99 -20.20
CA ALA A 108 4.08 0.95 -21.02
C ALA A 108 3.94 0.00 -22.23
N LYS A 109 3.17 -1.08 -22.09
CA LYS A 109 2.79 -2.01 -23.19
C LYS A 109 1.58 -1.57 -24.03
N GLY A 110 0.93 -0.46 -23.68
CA GLY A 110 -0.26 0.04 -24.37
C GLY A 110 -1.56 -0.71 -24.05
N TYR A 111 -1.59 -1.54 -23.01
CA TYR A 111 -2.81 -2.26 -22.58
C TYR A 111 -3.76 -1.39 -21.76
N ALA A 112 -3.23 -0.38 -21.08
CA ALA A 112 -3.97 0.56 -20.27
C ALA A 112 -3.65 1.99 -20.73
N ASP A 113 -4.66 2.84 -20.81
CA ASP A 113 -4.48 4.27 -20.99
C ASP A 113 -4.46 5.00 -19.64
N PHE A 114 -4.32 6.33 -19.69
CA PHE A 114 -4.36 7.20 -18.51
C PHE A 114 -5.58 6.92 -17.62
N LYS A 115 -6.77 6.78 -18.22
CA LYS A 115 -8.03 6.63 -17.49
C LYS A 115 -8.15 5.26 -16.83
N CYS A 116 -7.68 4.20 -17.50
CA CYS A 116 -7.61 2.86 -16.94
C CYS A 116 -6.75 2.81 -15.67
N VAL A 117 -5.55 3.41 -15.73
CA VAL A 117 -4.63 3.44 -14.59
C VAL A 117 -5.24 4.25 -13.44
N LEU A 118 -5.74 5.46 -13.72
CA LEU A 118 -6.34 6.32 -12.69
C LEU A 118 -7.55 5.66 -12.03
N TYR A 119 -8.43 5.02 -12.81
CA TYR A 119 -9.59 4.29 -12.29
C TYR A 119 -9.18 3.15 -11.34
N ASN A 120 -8.26 2.29 -11.78
CA ASN A 120 -7.81 1.17 -10.94
C ASN A 120 -7.11 1.67 -9.68
N TRP A 121 -6.16 2.59 -9.81
CA TRP A 121 -5.42 3.08 -8.65
C TRP A 121 -6.33 3.73 -7.63
N PHE A 122 -7.28 4.58 -8.06
CA PHE A 122 -8.24 5.20 -7.17
C PHE A 122 -9.15 4.18 -6.47
N GLY A 123 -9.75 3.25 -7.24
CA GLY A 123 -10.67 2.26 -6.68
C GLY A 123 -9.97 1.25 -5.75
N SER A 124 -8.76 0.81 -6.11
CA SER A 124 -7.94 -0.09 -5.29
C SER A 124 -7.52 0.59 -3.99
N TYR A 125 -6.98 1.80 -4.05
CA TYR A 125 -6.54 2.57 -2.87
C TYR A 125 -7.70 2.84 -1.91
N GLY A 126 -8.86 3.25 -2.45
CA GLY A 126 -10.07 3.45 -1.68
C GLY A 126 -10.62 2.17 -1.05
N GLY A 127 -10.67 1.06 -1.81
CA GLY A 127 -11.03 -0.24 -1.26
C GLY A 127 -10.09 -0.68 -0.15
N ASN A 128 -8.77 -0.51 -0.35
CA ASN A 128 -7.75 -0.84 0.64
C ASN A 128 -7.99 -0.05 1.94
N PHE A 129 -8.23 1.26 1.86
CA PHE A 129 -8.59 2.10 3.01
C PHE A 129 -9.81 1.54 3.76
N ILE A 130 -10.90 1.25 3.06
CA ILE A 130 -12.15 0.75 3.67
C ILE A 130 -11.91 -0.59 4.39
N GLY A 131 -11.15 -1.51 3.77
CA GLY A 131 -10.79 -2.78 4.37
C GLY A 131 -9.93 -2.63 5.63
N SER A 132 -8.96 -1.71 5.60
CA SER A 132 -8.12 -1.41 6.76
C SER A 132 -8.92 -0.78 7.91
N ILE A 133 -9.82 0.17 7.63
CA ILE A 133 -10.71 0.74 8.64
C ILE A 133 -11.63 -0.32 9.25
N PHE A 134 -12.20 -1.20 8.43
CA PHE A 134 -13.05 -2.29 8.92
C PHE A 134 -12.31 -3.15 9.95
N LEU A 135 -11.05 -3.51 9.70
CA LEU A 135 -10.24 -4.28 10.66
C LEU A 135 -9.84 -3.48 11.90
N ALA A 136 -9.68 -2.16 11.81
CA ALA A 136 -9.47 -1.30 12.98
C ALA A 136 -10.71 -1.27 13.89
N LEU A 137 -11.90 -1.12 13.30
CA LEU A 137 -13.17 -1.18 14.02
C LEU A 137 -13.43 -2.57 14.61
N LEU A 138 -13.11 -3.62 13.86
CA LEU A 138 -13.21 -4.99 14.34
C LEU A 138 -12.35 -5.21 15.58
N ALA A 139 -11.07 -4.84 15.52
CA ALA A 139 -10.09 -5.12 16.57
C ALA A 139 -10.31 -4.34 17.87
N VAL A 140 -10.94 -3.16 17.80
CA VAL A 140 -11.08 -2.24 18.94
C VAL A 140 -12.54 -2.15 19.43
N PRO A 141 -13.43 -1.31 18.87
CA PRO A 141 -14.77 -1.12 19.44
C PRO A 141 -15.71 -2.32 19.28
N LEU A 142 -15.56 -3.17 18.26
CA LEU A 142 -16.50 -4.26 18.00
C LEU A 142 -16.20 -5.55 18.78
N THR A 143 -14.92 -5.84 19.06
CA THR A 143 -14.52 -7.10 19.71
C THR A 143 -13.62 -6.94 20.92
N GLY A 144 -12.95 -5.80 21.08
CA GLY A 144 -12.01 -5.58 22.18
C GLY A 144 -10.70 -6.38 22.10
N LEU A 145 -10.38 -7.02 20.95
CA LEU A 145 -9.16 -7.83 20.81
C LEU A 145 -7.88 -7.08 21.17
N PHE A 146 -7.81 -5.78 20.84
CA PHE A 146 -6.67 -4.91 21.14
C PHE A 146 -6.98 -3.92 22.30
N GLY A 147 -8.06 -4.17 23.04
CA GLY A 147 -8.63 -3.26 24.03
C GLY A 147 -9.81 -2.47 23.47
N HIS A 148 -10.33 -1.54 24.27
CA HIS A 148 -11.45 -0.68 23.90
C HIS A 148 -10.95 0.72 23.56
N VAL A 149 -11.84 1.57 23.05
CA VAL A 149 -11.55 2.98 22.76
C VAL A 149 -11.07 3.65 24.06
N GLY A 150 -9.85 4.19 24.04
CA GLY A 150 -9.21 4.81 25.21
C GLY A 150 -8.73 3.87 26.32
N ASP A 151 -8.95 2.57 26.18
CA ASP A 151 -8.53 1.55 27.15
C ASP A 151 -7.78 0.40 26.44
N PRO A 152 -6.54 0.66 25.98
CA PRO A 152 -5.76 -0.31 25.23
C PRO A 152 -5.21 -1.41 26.15
N ASN A 153 -5.41 -2.67 25.76
CA ASN A 153 -4.67 -3.79 26.35
C ASN A 153 -3.20 -3.79 25.85
N THR A 154 -2.39 -4.78 26.23
CA THR A 154 -0.97 -4.85 25.83
C THR A 154 -0.76 -4.71 24.31
N PHE A 155 -1.58 -5.38 23.49
CA PHE A 155 -1.50 -5.28 22.03
C PHE A 155 -1.91 -3.89 21.53
N GLY A 156 -2.93 -3.31 22.15
CA GLY A 156 -3.35 -1.94 21.89
C GLY A 156 -2.26 -0.93 22.21
N GLN A 157 -1.58 -1.06 23.34
CA GLN A 157 -0.51 -0.14 23.77
C GLN A 157 0.68 -0.18 22.81
N VAL A 158 1.07 -1.37 22.34
CA VAL A 158 2.07 -1.52 21.27
C VAL A 158 1.61 -0.83 19.99
N THR A 159 0.35 -1.03 19.60
CA THR A 159 -0.22 -0.42 18.40
C THR A 159 -0.23 1.11 18.47
N VAL A 160 -0.60 1.69 19.62
CA VAL A 160 -0.49 3.13 19.88
C VAL A 160 0.96 3.59 19.76
N GLY A 161 1.92 2.85 20.33
CA GLY A 161 3.34 3.16 20.20
C GLY A 161 3.83 3.18 18.74
N ILE A 162 3.42 2.20 17.94
CA ILE A 162 3.72 2.14 16.50
C ILE A 162 3.09 3.33 15.77
N ALA A 163 1.81 3.61 16.02
CA ALA A 163 1.09 4.72 15.40
C ALA A 163 1.72 6.08 15.73
N THR A 164 2.05 6.33 16.99
CA THR A 164 2.78 7.53 17.43
C THR A 164 4.12 7.64 16.70
N GLY A 165 4.91 6.56 16.65
CA GLY A 165 6.18 6.55 15.93
C GLY A 165 6.05 6.80 14.43
N LYS A 166 4.90 6.50 13.82
CA LYS A 166 4.62 6.77 12.39
C LYS A 166 4.27 8.22 12.12
N VAL A 167 3.44 8.83 12.97
CA VAL A 167 2.97 10.21 12.75
C VAL A 167 3.98 11.27 13.17
N SER A 168 4.97 10.91 13.99
CA SER A 168 6.01 11.83 14.47
C SER A 168 7.24 11.96 13.57
N LYS A 169 7.33 11.22 12.45
CA LYS A 169 8.46 11.33 11.51
C LYS A 169 8.31 12.56 10.61
N ASP A 170 9.42 13.15 10.20
CA ASP A 170 9.43 14.23 9.23
C ASP A 170 8.96 13.77 7.83
N ILE A 171 8.39 14.70 7.07
CA ILE A 171 7.81 14.45 5.73
C ILE A 171 8.85 13.84 4.78
N LEU A 172 10.10 14.29 4.83
CA LEU A 172 11.14 13.82 3.91
C LEU A 172 11.56 12.39 4.23
N ALA A 173 11.74 12.05 5.51
CA ALA A 173 11.98 10.68 5.92
C ALA A 173 10.80 9.77 5.54
N LEU A 174 9.55 10.19 5.78
CA LEU A 174 8.37 9.43 5.38
C LEU A 174 8.33 9.11 3.88
N PHE A 175 8.71 10.07 3.04
CA PHE A 175 8.83 9.89 1.60
C PHE A 175 9.87 8.82 1.25
N PHE A 176 11.11 8.91 1.76
CA PHE A 176 12.16 7.94 1.45
C PHE A 176 11.92 6.56 2.06
N LEU A 177 11.36 6.49 3.27
CA LEU A 177 10.89 5.24 3.88
C LEU A 177 9.79 4.59 3.03
N GLY A 178 8.95 5.40 2.38
CA GLY A 178 7.96 4.95 1.40
C GLY A 178 8.60 4.34 0.14
N ILE A 179 9.67 4.95 -0.39
CA ILE A 179 10.41 4.42 -1.55
C ILE A 179 10.95 3.03 -1.24
N GLY A 180 11.69 2.90 -0.12
CA GLY A 180 12.28 1.62 0.28
C GLY A 180 11.23 0.52 0.49
N CYS A 181 10.07 0.86 1.07
CA CYS A 181 8.98 -0.09 1.25
C CYS A 181 8.50 -0.66 -0.09
N ASN A 182 8.08 0.21 -1.02
CA ASN A 182 7.38 -0.27 -2.21
C ASN A 182 8.34 -0.75 -3.31
N TRP A 183 9.63 -0.47 -3.18
CA TRP A 183 10.65 -1.21 -3.91
C TRP A 183 10.61 -2.70 -3.51
N LEU A 184 10.70 -3.02 -2.21
CA LEU A 184 10.68 -4.41 -1.73
C LEU A 184 9.35 -5.11 -1.98
N VAL A 185 8.21 -4.42 -1.82
CA VAL A 185 6.88 -4.99 -2.15
C VAL A 185 6.79 -5.41 -3.61
N ASN A 186 7.23 -4.55 -4.54
CA ASN A 186 7.17 -4.86 -5.97
C ASN A 186 8.25 -5.86 -6.39
N VAL A 187 9.40 -5.92 -5.71
CA VAL A 187 10.35 -7.02 -5.87
C VAL A 187 9.73 -8.36 -5.47
N ALA A 188 9.01 -8.44 -4.34
CA ALA A 188 8.28 -9.65 -3.95
C ALA A 188 7.26 -10.07 -5.01
N ILE A 189 6.50 -9.11 -5.55
CA ILE A 189 5.52 -9.38 -6.63
C ILE A 189 6.22 -9.87 -7.89
N TRP A 190 7.29 -9.21 -8.32
CA TRP A 190 8.09 -9.60 -9.48
C TRP A 190 8.68 -11.02 -9.33
N GLN A 191 9.32 -11.31 -8.18
CA GLN A 191 9.87 -12.62 -7.89
C GLN A 191 8.77 -13.69 -7.89
N SER A 192 7.62 -13.43 -7.26
CA SER A 192 6.48 -14.36 -7.25
C SER A 192 5.91 -14.63 -8.65
N ALA A 193 6.01 -13.67 -9.58
CA ALA A 193 5.59 -13.85 -10.97
C ALA A 193 6.54 -14.74 -11.79
N ARG A 194 7.77 -14.93 -11.31
CA ARG A 194 8.80 -15.78 -11.96
C ARG A 194 8.81 -17.22 -11.43
N VAL A 195 8.04 -17.50 -10.39
CA VAL A 195 7.96 -18.81 -9.77
C VAL A 195 6.61 -19.46 -10.11
N GLN A 196 6.61 -20.77 -10.37
CA GLN A 196 5.41 -21.49 -10.78
C GLN A 196 4.66 -22.10 -9.59
N ASP A 197 5.38 -22.69 -8.64
CA ASP A 197 4.80 -23.39 -7.50
C ASP A 197 4.39 -22.46 -6.34
N GLY A 198 3.48 -22.94 -5.50
CA GLY A 198 2.94 -22.16 -4.38
C GLY A 198 3.96 -21.87 -3.29
N ALA A 199 4.81 -22.84 -2.94
CA ALA A 199 5.79 -22.69 -1.87
C ALA A 199 6.88 -21.68 -2.25
N GLY A 200 7.38 -21.74 -3.48
CA GLY A 200 8.34 -20.78 -4.00
C GLY A 200 7.75 -19.37 -4.12
N LYS A 201 6.46 -19.21 -4.43
CA LYS A 201 5.77 -17.90 -4.36
C LYS A 201 5.71 -17.36 -2.93
N ILE A 202 5.41 -18.22 -1.95
CA ILE A 202 5.41 -17.85 -0.54
C ILE A 202 6.80 -17.35 -0.12
N LEU A 203 7.86 -18.09 -0.43
CA LEU A 203 9.23 -17.69 -0.08
C LEU A 203 9.68 -16.40 -0.78
N ALA A 204 9.36 -16.26 -2.08
CA ALA A 204 9.64 -15.05 -2.85
C ALA A 204 8.95 -13.80 -2.28
N ILE A 205 7.77 -13.96 -1.69
CA ILE A 205 7.07 -12.88 -1.00
C ILE A 205 7.61 -12.67 0.41
N TRP A 206 7.93 -13.74 1.13
CA TRP A 206 8.24 -13.69 2.55
C TRP A 206 9.48 -12.82 2.84
N PHE A 207 10.61 -13.07 2.15
CA PHE A 207 11.87 -12.39 2.46
C PHE A 207 11.84 -10.86 2.23
N PRO A 208 11.38 -10.33 1.08
CA PRO A 208 11.34 -8.88 0.88
C PRO A 208 10.39 -8.17 1.84
N ILE A 209 9.26 -8.83 2.18
CA ILE A 209 8.26 -8.26 3.09
C ILE A 209 8.75 -8.29 4.54
N PHE A 210 9.39 -9.38 4.95
CA PHE A 210 10.09 -9.46 6.23
C PHE A 210 11.10 -8.32 6.36
N ALA A 211 11.95 -8.15 5.34
CA ALA A 211 13.00 -7.13 5.35
C ALA A 211 12.43 -5.72 5.53
N PHE A 212 11.44 -5.31 4.74
CA PHE A 212 10.95 -3.92 4.84
C PHE A 212 10.34 -3.62 6.21
N VAL A 213 9.64 -4.58 6.82
CA VAL A 213 9.00 -4.41 8.12
C VAL A 213 10.04 -4.37 9.24
N ALA A 214 11.01 -5.29 9.22
CA ALA A 214 12.07 -5.34 10.22
C ALA A 214 12.99 -4.10 10.16
N ILE A 215 13.26 -3.57 8.96
CA ILE A 215 14.01 -2.33 8.75
C ILE A 215 13.20 -1.12 9.29
N GLY A 216 11.88 -1.11 9.08
CA GLY A 216 10.99 -0.02 9.49
C GLY A 216 10.61 0.93 8.36
N PHE A 217 10.54 0.41 7.12
CA PHE A 217 10.00 1.16 5.99
C PHE A 217 8.47 1.38 6.12
N GLU A 218 7.95 2.36 5.39
CA GLU A 218 6.57 2.84 5.55
C GLU A 218 5.69 2.40 4.36
N HIS A 219 4.59 1.69 4.66
CA HIS A 219 3.63 1.19 3.67
C HIS A 219 2.29 1.90 3.83
N ALA A 220 1.84 2.65 2.82
CA ALA A 220 0.65 3.48 2.91
C ALA A 220 -0.58 2.69 3.37
N ILE A 221 -0.81 1.49 2.80
CA ILE A 221 -1.97 0.67 3.14
C ILE A 221 -1.86 0.06 4.55
N ALA A 222 -0.65 -0.27 5.01
CA ALA A 222 -0.47 -0.74 6.39
C ALA A 222 -0.74 0.38 7.39
N ASN A 223 -0.38 1.62 7.02
CA ASN A 223 -0.61 2.81 7.83
C ASN A 223 -2.11 3.19 7.90
N MET A 224 -2.91 2.83 6.89
CA MET A 224 -4.38 2.93 6.90
C MET A 224 -5.06 2.03 7.94
N TRP A 225 -4.36 1.02 8.48
CA TRP A 225 -4.83 0.27 9.63
C TRP A 225 -4.16 0.77 10.93
N ALA A 226 -2.82 0.85 10.94
CA ALA A 226 -2.07 1.11 12.16
C ALA A 226 -2.41 2.45 12.81
N ILE A 227 -2.51 3.52 12.00
CA ILE A 227 -2.76 4.86 12.53
C ILE A 227 -4.22 5.00 12.96
N PRO A 228 -5.25 4.65 12.16
CA PRO A 228 -6.64 4.68 12.62
C PRO A 228 -6.90 3.81 13.86
N THR A 229 -6.28 2.63 13.96
CA THR A 229 -6.35 1.81 15.18
C THR A 229 -5.73 2.55 16.38
N GLY A 230 -4.60 3.23 16.18
CA GLY A 230 -3.99 4.11 17.18
C GLY A 230 -4.87 5.31 17.58
N ILE A 231 -5.61 5.92 16.64
CA ILE A 231 -6.58 7.00 16.92
C ILE A 231 -7.66 6.48 17.89
N LEU A 232 -8.23 5.30 17.63
CA LEU A 232 -9.24 4.68 18.49
C LEU A 232 -8.69 4.35 19.88
N LEU A 233 -7.55 3.65 19.93
CA LEU A 233 -6.96 3.17 21.18
C LEU A 233 -6.40 4.27 22.08
N SER A 234 -5.93 5.37 21.49
CA SER A 234 -5.39 6.52 22.23
C SER A 234 -6.47 7.54 22.63
N ASP A 235 -7.75 7.23 22.40
CA ASP A 235 -8.87 8.15 22.60
C ASP A 235 -8.59 9.53 21.97
N TYR A 236 -8.19 9.49 20.70
CA TYR A 236 -7.94 10.67 19.87
C TYR A 236 -6.70 11.50 20.23
N ALA A 237 -5.77 10.98 21.04
CA ALA A 237 -4.47 11.64 21.22
C ALA A 237 -3.65 11.65 19.91
N ILE A 238 -3.88 10.66 19.05
CA ILE A 238 -3.51 10.68 17.64
C ILE A 238 -4.72 11.17 16.83
N THR A 239 -4.50 12.07 15.88
CA THR A 239 -5.55 12.75 15.11
C THR A 239 -5.58 12.34 13.64
N TRP A 240 -6.67 12.67 12.93
CA TRP A 240 -6.73 12.48 11.49
C TRP A 240 -5.79 13.43 10.73
N THR A 241 -5.52 14.64 11.24
CA THR A 241 -4.48 15.51 10.66
C THR A 241 -3.11 14.84 10.67
N GLN A 242 -2.75 14.17 11.77
CA GLN A 242 -1.52 13.38 11.88
C GLN A 242 -1.51 12.16 10.96
N PHE A 243 -2.66 11.53 10.73
CA PHE A 243 -2.80 10.48 9.71
C PHE A 243 -2.42 11.01 8.31
N PHE A 244 -2.91 12.18 7.92
CA PHE A 244 -2.60 12.75 6.61
C PHE A 244 -1.16 13.24 6.49
N HIS A 245 -0.57 13.76 7.57
CA HIS A 245 0.86 14.05 7.64
C HIS A 245 1.73 12.84 7.28
N ASN A 246 1.28 11.63 7.67
CA ASN A 246 1.96 10.38 7.35
C ASN A 246 1.61 9.84 5.94
N VAL A 247 0.33 9.61 5.65
CA VAL A 247 -0.07 8.80 4.49
C VAL A 247 0.24 9.49 3.15
N ILE A 248 0.24 10.82 3.10
CA ILE A 248 0.50 11.61 1.89
C ILE A 248 1.93 11.39 1.36
N PRO A 249 3.01 11.68 2.13
CA PRO A 249 4.37 11.45 1.67
C PRO A 249 4.69 9.98 1.49
N VAL A 250 4.14 9.08 2.33
CA VAL A 250 4.34 7.64 2.20
C VAL A 250 3.73 7.11 0.91
N THR A 251 2.53 7.57 0.53
CA THR A 251 1.89 7.18 -0.75
C THR A 251 2.73 7.66 -1.93
N PHE A 252 3.28 8.88 -1.89
CA PHE A 252 4.19 9.36 -2.92
C PHE A 252 5.44 8.48 -3.00
N GLY A 253 6.11 8.26 -1.86
CA GLY A 253 7.30 7.40 -1.80
C GLY A 253 7.02 6.01 -2.34
N ASN A 254 5.90 5.40 -1.95
CA ASN A 254 5.50 4.09 -2.45
C ASN A 254 5.32 4.10 -3.99
N ALA A 255 4.68 5.13 -4.57
CA ALA A 255 4.53 5.22 -6.03
C ALA A 255 5.89 5.28 -6.74
N VAL A 256 6.82 6.11 -6.25
CA VAL A 256 8.18 6.22 -6.80
C VAL A 256 8.95 4.91 -6.67
N GLY A 257 8.91 4.28 -5.49
CA GLY A 257 9.56 3.01 -5.20
C GLY A 257 9.10 1.87 -6.12
N GLY A 258 7.79 1.74 -6.32
CA GLY A 258 7.24 0.72 -7.20
C GLY A 258 7.46 0.96 -8.68
N PHE A 259 7.40 2.22 -9.11
CA PHE A 259 7.58 2.58 -10.50
C PHE A 259 9.06 2.54 -10.91
N LEU A 260 9.91 3.39 -10.33
CA LEU A 260 11.29 3.57 -10.82
C LEU A 260 12.13 2.32 -10.65
N PHE A 261 12.08 1.71 -9.46
CA PHE A 261 13.00 0.62 -9.09
C PHE A 261 12.53 -0.76 -9.52
N VAL A 262 11.29 -0.89 -10.01
CA VAL A 262 10.74 -2.19 -10.44
C VAL A 262 10.08 -2.09 -11.81
N ALA A 263 8.99 -1.34 -11.95
CA ALA A 263 8.24 -1.31 -13.21
C ALA A 263 9.09 -0.75 -14.36
N PHE A 264 9.69 0.43 -14.17
CA PHE A 264 10.56 1.09 -15.15
C PHE A 264 11.86 0.30 -15.35
N TYR A 265 12.51 -0.15 -14.27
CA TYR A 265 13.73 -0.95 -14.34
C TYR A 265 13.55 -2.20 -15.22
N TYR A 266 12.53 -3.02 -14.95
CA TYR A 266 12.29 -4.23 -15.74
C TYR A 266 11.70 -3.97 -17.12
N TRP A 267 10.99 -2.85 -17.31
CA TRP A 267 10.59 -2.40 -18.64
C TRP A 267 11.81 -2.05 -19.49
N TYR A 268 12.71 -1.23 -18.95
CA TYR A 268 13.95 -0.81 -19.61
C TYR A 268 14.80 -2.01 -20.03
N LEU A 269 15.01 -2.96 -19.11
CA LEU A 269 15.80 -4.16 -19.40
C LEU A 269 15.13 -5.15 -20.39
N SER A 270 13.80 -5.07 -20.56
CA SER A 270 13.08 -5.93 -21.51
C SER A 270 12.97 -5.35 -22.92
N HIS A 271 13.33 -4.08 -23.13
CA HIS A 271 13.18 -3.37 -24.39
C HIS A 271 14.51 -2.68 -24.77
N PRO A 272 15.52 -3.43 -25.24
CA PRO A 272 16.82 -2.89 -25.63
C PRO A 272 16.75 -1.86 -26.78
N GLU A 273 15.63 -1.82 -27.51
CA GLU A 273 15.35 -0.87 -28.58
C GLU A 273 14.89 0.52 -28.11
N LEU A 274 14.77 0.76 -26.79
CA LEU A 274 14.26 2.03 -26.26
C LEU A 274 15.22 3.19 -26.52
N THR A 275 14.66 4.30 -27.02
CA THR A 275 15.38 5.57 -27.10
C THR A 275 15.29 6.35 -25.79
N THR A 276 16.22 7.28 -25.58
CA THR A 276 16.20 8.20 -24.42
C THR A 276 14.89 9.00 -24.34
N ASP A 277 14.39 9.48 -25.48
CA ASP A 277 13.13 10.20 -25.54
C ASP A 277 11.94 9.34 -25.10
N ARG A 278 11.92 8.07 -25.50
CA ARG A 278 10.85 7.14 -25.08
C ARG A 278 10.91 6.86 -23.58
N MET A 279 12.10 6.73 -23.01
CA MET A 279 12.29 6.57 -21.56
C MET A 279 11.80 7.80 -20.79
N ILE A 280 12.24 9.00 -21.18
CA ILE A 280 11.84 10.26 -20.56
C ILE A 280 10.32 10.42 -20.65
N LYS A 281 9.73 10.13 -21.81
CA LYS A 281 8.28 10.20 -21.99
C LYS A 281 7.55 9.26 -21.03
N GLU A 282 8.00 8.02 -20.85
CA GLU A 282 7.33 7.08 -19.95
C GLU A 282 7.41 7.53 -18.48
N ILE A 283 8.54 8.11 -18.06
CA ILE A 283 8.69 8.73 -16.73
C ILE A 283 7.72 9.90 -16.57
N ILE A 284 7.67 10.82 -17.54
CA ILE A 284 6.76 11.98 -17.51
C ILE A 284 5.30 11.51 -17.46
N ASP A 285 4.91 10.58 -18.35
CA ASP A 285 3.55 10.07 -18.41
C ASP A 285 3.14 9.41 -17.07
N PHE A 286 4.05 8.65 -16.44
CA PHE A 286 3.81 8.10 -15.11
C PHE A 286 3.53 9.20 -14.09
N PHE A 287 4.38 10.22 -14.01
CA PHE A 287 4.18 11.31 -13.06
C PHE A 287 2.91 12.12 -13.35
N VAL A 288 2.51 12.29 -14.61
CA VAL A 288 1.24 12.94 -14.97
C VAL A 288 0.05 12.15 -14.42
N VAL A 289 0.00 10.83 -14.65
CA VAL A 289 -1.06 9.96 -14.10
C VAL A 289 -1.02 9.94 -12.58
N PHE A 290 0.18 9.81 -12.01
CA PHE A 290 0.39 9.74 -10.57
C PHE A 290 0.00 11.03 -9.88
N MET A 291 0.33 12.21 -10.41
CA MET A 291 -0.08 13.49 -9.80
C MET A 291 -1.60 13.67 -9.83
N ALA A 292 -2.26 13.23 -10.91
CA ALA A 292 -3.72 13.20 -10.94
C ALA A 292 -4.28 12.27 -9.86
N PHE A 293 -3.77 11.04 -9.77
CA PHE A 293 -4.14 10.09 -8.70
C PHE A 293 -3.86 10.65 -7.31
N TRP A 294 -2.68 11.21 -7.06
CA TRP A 294 -2.27 11.72 -5.77
C TRP A 294 -3.15 12.88 -5.33
N ALA A 295 -3.50 13.80 -6.25
CA ALA A 295 -4.44 14.86 -5.97
C ALA A 295 -5.83 14.33 -5.57
N VAL A 296 -6.42 13.42 -6.37
CA VAL A 296 -7.79 12.95 -6.11
C VAL A 296 -7.89 11.90 -5.01
N ALA A 297 -6.91 11.01 -4.88
CA ALA A 297 -6.97 9.90 -3.94
C ALA A 297 -6.31 10.21 -2.59
N THR A 298 -5.51 11.27 -2.49
CA THR A 298 -4.84 11.63 -1.23
C THR A 298 -5.08 13.06 -0.79
N LEU A 299 -4.81 14.08 -1.63
CA LEU A 299 -4.87 15.48 -1.21
C LEU A 299 -6.30 15.98 -0.96
N ILE A 300 -7.25 15.64 -1.83
CA ILE A 300 -8.67 15.99 -1.63
C ILE A 300 -9.22 15.30 -0.37
N PRO A 301 -9.07 13.96 -0.20
CA PRO A 301 -9.39 13.28 1.06
C PRO A 301 -8.74 13.91 2.30
N ALA A 302 -7.48 14.33 2.19
CA ALA A 302 -6.78 14.99 3.28
C ALA A 302 -7.39 16.34 3.63
N GLY A 303 -7.73 17.16 2.63
CA GLY A 303 -8.43 18.44 2.86
C GLY A 303 -9.76 18.24 3.58
N ILE A 304 -10.56 17.26 3.15
CA ILE A 304 -11.82 16.89 3.81
C ILE A 304 -11.57 16.40 5.24
N GLY A 305 -10.65 15.46 5.41
CA GLY A 305 -10.37 14.85 6.70
C GLY A 305 -9.79 15.82 7.73
N ILE A 306 -8.85 16.68 7.33
CA ILE A 306 -8.27 17.74 8.18
C ILE A 306 -9.34 18.77 8.56
N ALA A 307 -10.22 19.15 7.62
CA ALA A 307 -11.30 20.08 7.92
C ALA A 307 -12.28 19.49 8.96
N LEU A 308 -12.67 18.22 8.80
CA LEU A 308 -13.53 17.52 9.77
C LEU A 308 -12.84 17.35 11.12
N ASP A 309 -11.55 16.98 11.13
CA ASP A 309 -10.73 16.82 12.34
C ASP A 309 -10.69 18.12 13.16
N LYS A 310 -10.40 19.25 12.50
CA LYS A 310 -10.39 20.57 13.16
C LYS A 310 -11.77 21.02 13.64
N ALA A 311 -12.83 20.70 12.89
CA ALA A 311 -14.17 21.14 13.21
C ALA A 311 -14.80 20.34 14.36
N LEU A 312 -14.47 19.05 14.49
CA LEU A 312 -15.20 18.12 15.37
C LEU A 312 -14.35 17.53 16.50
N GLY A 313 -13.02 17.66 16.45
CA GLY A 313 -12.12 17.00 17.40
C GLY A 313 -12.45 15.51 17.50
N LYS A 314 -12.69 14.99 18.71
CA LYS A 314 -13.07 13.58 18.92
C LYS A 314 -14.28 13.12 18.09
N GLY A 315 -15.21 14.00 17.73
CA GLY A 315 -16.35 13.68 16.86
C GLY A 315 -15.94 13.22 15.45
N ALA A 316 -14.74 13.59 14.98
CA ALA A 316 -14.21 13.14 13.70
C ALA A 316 -13.68 11.70 13.70
N MET A 317 -13.56 11.04 14.88
CA MET A 317 -13.08 9.67 15.04
C MET A 317 -13.73 8.70 14.06
N TYR A 318 -15.06 8.72 13.95
CA TYR A 318 -15.83 7.86 13.05
C TYR A 318 -16.31 8.57 11.79
N LEU A 319 -16.41 9.90 11.81
CA LEU A 319 -16.95 10.64 10.67
C LEU A 319 -15.96 10.72 9.50
N VAL A 320 -14.68 10.95 9.77
CA VAL A 320 -13.64 10.96 8.72
C VAL A 320 -13.62 9.65 7.93
N PRO A 321 -13.50 8.46 8.55
CA PRO A 321 -13.46 7.22 7.79
C PRO A 321 -14.77 6.96 7.03
N LEU A 322 -15.93 7.34 7.58
CA LEU A 322 -17.22 7.23 6.90
C LEU A 322 -17.29 8.11 5.64
N VAL A 323 -16.96 9.39 5.77
CA VAL A 323 -17.00 10.36 4.65
C VAL A 323 -16.02 9.97 3.56
N LEU A 324 -14.81 9.54 3.93
CA LEU A 324 -13.80 9.13 2.95
C LEU A 324 -14.17 7.81 2.27
N SER A 325 -14.78 6.87 2.98
CA SER A 325 -15.33 5.65 2.36
C SER A 325 -16.37 5.99 1.29
N ALA A 326 -17.30 6.90 1.60
CA ALA A 326 -18.28 7.37 0.63
C ALA A 326 -17.61 8.08 -0.57
N TYR A 327 -16.61 8.93 -0.32
CA TYR A 327 -15.82 9.60 -1.36
C TYR A 327 -15.19 8.59 -2.34
N TYR A 328 -14.50 7.57 -1.82
CA TYR A 328 -13.85 6.57 -2.66
C TYR A 328 -14.84 5.69 -3.41
N ILE A 329 -15.97 5.32 -2.78
CA ILE A 329 -17.02 4.56 -3.46
C ILE A 329 -17.56 5.37 -4.63
N VAL A 330 -18.04 6.59 -4.40
CA VAL A 330 -18.62 7.44 -5.46
C VAL A 330 -17.58 7.74 -6.54
N GLY A 331 -16.37 8.10 -6.16
CA GLY A 331 -15.29 8.42 -7.09
C GLY A 331 -14.93 7.25 -8.01
N ALA A 332 -14.92 6.01 -7.51
CA ALA A 332 -14.65 4.83 -8.33
C ALA A 332 -15.73 4.64 -9.42
N PHE A 333 -17.00 4.85 -9.09
CA PHE A 333 -18.09 4.80 -10.08
C PHE A 333 -18.00 5.93 -11.11
N VAL A 334 -17.62 7.14 -10.70
CA VAL A 334 -17.42 8.28 -11.61
C VAL A 334 -16.25 8.02 -12.56
N LEU A 335 -15.10 7.58 -12.06
CA LEU A 335 -13.91 7.31 -12.87
C LEU A 335 -14.14 6.14 -13.84
N TYR A 336 -14.87 5.11 -13.43
CA TYR A 336 -15.24 4.01 -14.32
C TYR A 336 -16.05 4.45 -15.53
N LYS A 337 -17.05 5.32 -15.33
CA LYS A 337 -17.83 5.87 -16.45
C LYS A 337 -16.92 6.63 -17.42
N LYS A 338 -15.97 7.42 -16.92
CA LYS A 338 -15.03 8.17 -17.76
C LYS A 338 -14.04 7.25 -18.49
N ALA A 339 -13.61 6.16 -17.86
CA ALA A 339 -12.70 5.18 -18.45
C ALA A 339 -13.35 4.33 -19.54
N LYS A 340 -14.66 4.03 -19.43
CA LYS A 340 -15.42 3.30 -20.47
C LYS A 340 -15.79 4.12 -21.71
N LEU A 341 -15.74 5.44 -21.61
CA LEU A 341 -16.01 6.37 -22.71
C LEU A 341 -14.73 6.70 -23.52
N ALA A 342 -13.67 5.92 -23.33
CA ALA A 342 -12.37 6.03 -23.99
C ALA A 342 -12.08 4.73 -24.74
#